data_AF-A0A1F9G4P0-F1
#
_entry.id   AF-A0A1F9G4P0-F1
#
_cell.length_a   1.000
_cell.length_b   1.000
_cell.length_c   1.000
_cell.angle_alpha   90.00
_cell.angle_beta   90.00
_cell.angle_gamma   90.00
#
_symmetry.space_group_name_H-M   'P 1'
#
loop_
_entity.id
_entity.type
_entity.pdbx_description
1 polymer ?
#
loop_
_entity_poly.entity_id
_entity_poly.type
_entity_poly.pdbx_seq_one_letter_code
_entity_poly.pdbx_strand_id
1 'polypeptide(L)'
;MEFIDLVAKMSDDTFAEMVQASPRKIRETLFQRLGIKAKKTIGLKVHAKAEERTKKLQEKLKTASSEQENRLCEELVRNFLYTKRPLLKATLDHLGIKNDNGLVDEEPTFFQELSADKVKALVEHLRGHGFATEHILTYLRFVKTPHLDGVAKEAA
;
A
#
# COMPACT_ATOMS: atom_id res chain seq x y z
N MET A 1 10.14 7.49 -7.03
CA MET A 1 9.92 7.10 -5.63
C MET A 1 9.95 5.59 -5.61
N GLU A 2 10.82 5.00 -4.81
CA GLU A 2 10.94 3.54 -4.72
C GLU A 2 9.80 2.99 -3.83
N PHE A 3 9.20 1.86 -4.21
CA PHE A 3 8.18 1.18 -3.42
C PHE A 3 8.73 0.66 -2.10
N ILE A 4 10.04 0.35 -2.03
CA ILE A 4 10.72 0.05 -0.76
C ILE A 4 10.52 1.18 0.24
N ASP A 5 10.74 2.44 -0.16
CA ASP A 5 10.59 3.59 0.73
C ASP A 5 9.15 3.78 1.19
N LEU A 6 8.18 3.54 0.30
CA LEU A 6 6.76 3.62 0.61
C LEU A 6 6.40 2.61 1.70
N VAL A 7 6.81 1.34 1.52
CA VAL A 7 6.53 0.24 2.44
C VAL A 7 7.27 0.40 3.77
N ALA A 8 8.53 0.85 3.74
CA ALA A 8 9.36 1.01 4.93
C ALA A 8 8.88 2.11 5.88
N LYS A 9 8.11 3.08 5.37
CA LYS A 9 7.56 4.22 6.15
C LYS A 9 6.14 3.99 6.65
N MET A 10 5.50 2.88 6.29
CA MET A 10 4.14 2.57 6.75
C MET A 10 4.11 2.27 8.25
N SER A 11 2.94 2.44 8.86
CA SER A 11 2.67 1.91 10.20
C SER A 11 2.79 0.39 10.23
N ASP A 12 3.13 -0.15 11.40
CA ASP A 12 3.20 -1.60 11.64
C ASP A 12 1.89 -2.29 11.26
N ASP A 13 0.74 -1.67 11.55
CA ASP A 13 -0.59 -2.23 11.32
C ASP A 13 -0.91 -2.33 9.83
N THR A 14 -0.69 -1.26 9.07
CA THR A 14 -0.90 -1.25 7.61
C THR A 14 0.08 -2.19 6.91
N PHE A 15 1.34 -2.23 7.35
CA PHE A 15 2.31 -3.15 6.80
C PHE A 15 1.93 -4.61 7.06
N ALA A 16 1.46 -4.92 8.28
CA ALA A 16 0.95 -6.25 8.60
C ALA A 16 -0.25 -6.63 7.74
N GLU A 17 -1.21 -5.72 7.55
CA GLU A 17 -2.35 -5.93 6.66
C GLU A 17 -1.90 -6.21 5.22
N MET A 18 -0.98 -5.41 4.69
CA MET A 18 -0.41 -5.56 3.34
C MET A 18 0.28 -6.91 3.16
N VAL A 19 1.09 -7.33 4.12
CA VAL A 19 1.73 -8.65 4.08
C VAL A 19 0.67 -9.74 4.07
N GLN A 20 -0.36 -9.68 4.92
CA GLN A 20 -1.41 -10.71 4.97
C GLN A 20 -2.25 -10.80 3.69
N ALA A 21 -2.55 -9.65 3.07
CA ALA A 21 -3.27 -9.57 1.79
C ALA A 21 -2.51 -10.20 0.61
N SER A 22 -1.18 -10.30 0.72
CA SER A 22 -0.33 -10.75 -0.37
C SER A 22 -0.27 -12.28 -0.50
N PRO A 23 -0.23 -12.86 -1.70
CA PRO A 23 -0.07 -14.30 -1.92
C PRO A 23 1.09 -14.92 -1.15
N ARG A 24 0.90 -16.14 -0.66
CA ARG A 24 1.90 -16.87 0.15
C ARG A 24 3.30 -16.90 -0.48
N LYS A 25 3.37 -17.14 -1.80
CA LYS A 25 4.63 -17.21 -2.55
C LYS A 25 5.42 -15.90 -2.49
N ILE A 26 4.73 -14.76 -2.61
CA ILE A 26 5.36 -13.42 -2.55
C ILE A 26 5.91 -13.17 -1.15
N ARG A 27 5.11 -13.46 -0.11
CA ARG A 27 5.55 -13.35 1.29
C ARG A 27 6.82 -14.18 1.53
N GLU A 28 6.78 -15.48 1.20
CA GLU A 28 7.91 -16.40 1.42
C GLU A 28 9.18 -15.96 0.69
N THR A 29 9.05 -15.48 -0.55
CA THR A 29 10.17 -14.95 -1.35
C THR A 29 10.81 -13.74 -0.68
N LEU A 30 10.00 -12.79 -0.20
CA LEU A 30 10.50 -11.59 0.46
C LEU A 30 11.18 -11.91 1.80
N PHE A 31 10.58 -12.76 2.63
CA PHE A 31 11.18 -13.24 3.87
C PHE A 31 12.53 -13.95 3.61
N GLN A 32 12.62 -14.78 2.56
CA GLN A 32 13.85 -15.50 2.22
C GLN A 32 14.96 -14.55 1.76
N ARG A 33 14.65 -13.59 0.87
CA ARG A 33 15.64 -12.62 0.35
C ARG A 33 16.23 -11.76 1.45
N LEU A 34 15.40 -11.33 2.38
CA LEU A 34 15.84 -10.55 3.54
C LEU A 34 16.43 -11.46 4.65
N GLY A 35 16.69 -12.74 4.38
CA GLY A 35 17.37 -13.64 5.30
C GLY A 35 16.58 -13.96 6.58
N ILE A 36 15.26 -13.80 6.55
CA ILE A 36 14.36 -14.11 7.67
C ILE A 36 13.85 -15.54 7.50
N LYS A 37 14.63 -16.49 8.01
CA LYS A 37 14.32 -17.93 7.93
C LYS A 37 12.96 -18.24 8.56
N ALA A 38 12.10 -18.94 7.81
CA ALA A 38 10.94 -19.61 8.39
C ALA A 38 11.41 -20.81 9.21
N LYS A 39 11.21 -20.81 10.53
CA LYS A 39 11.42 -22.03 11.32
C LYS A 39 10.33 -23.04 10.94
N LYS A 40 10.71 -24.29 10.63
CA LYS A 40 9.82 -25.40 10.22
C LYS A 40 8.88 -25.91 11.34
N THR A 41 8.68 -25.21 12.45
CA THR A 41 7.96 -25.74 13.61
C THR A 41 6.55 -25.20 13.74
N ILE A 42 5.61 -26.13 13.51
CA ILE A 42 4.18 -26.08 13.85
C ILE A 42 4.07 -25.97 15.38
N GLY A 43 3.53 -24.85 15.87
CA GLY A 43 3.27 -24.65 17.30
C GLY A 43 2.27 -23.52 17.51
N LEU A 44 1.25 -23.76 18.32
CA LEU A 44 -0.01 -23.02 18.49
C LEU A 44 0.08 -21.50 18.79
N LYS A 45 1.26 -20.88 18.89
CA LYS A 45 1.45 -19.42 19.04
C LYS A 45 1.82 -18.77 17.70
N VAL A 46 1.02 -19.03 16.67
CA VAL A 46 1.30 -18.60 15.29
C VAL A 46 1.20 -17.08 15.14
N HIS A 47 0.27 -16.42 15.86
CA HIS A 47 0.00 -14.99 15.72
C HIS A 47 1.15 -14.09 16.22
N ALA A 48 1.58 -14.22 17.48
CA ALA A 48 2.66 -13.39 18.03
C ALA A 48 4.00 -13.57 17.28
N LYS A 49 4.31 -14.80 16.81
CA LYS A 49 5.51 -15.06 16.01
C LYS A 49 5.39 -14.54 14.58
N ALA A 50 4.18 -14.42 14.04
CA ALA A 50 3.96 -13.81 12.74
C ALA A 50 4.17 -12.29 12.82
N GLU A 51 3.64 -11.64 13.86
CA GLU A 51 3.82 -10.21 14.11
C GLU A 51 5.30 -9.82 14.27
N GLU A 52 6.05 -10.53 15.12
CA GLU A 52 7.49 -10.27 15.31
C GLU A 52 8.28 -10.41 13.99
N ARG A 53 7.92 -11.40 13.17
CA ARG A 53 8.55 -11.62 11.86
C ARG A 53 8.20 -10.51 10.87
N THR A 54 6.96 -10.05 10.86
CA THR A 54 6.51 -8.92 10.04
C THR A 54 7.24 -7.65 10.45
N LYS A 55 7.35 -7.33 11.74
CA LYS A 55 8.14 -6.16 12.19
C LYS A 55 9.59 -6.26 11.75
N LYS A 56 10.22 -7.43 11.94
CA LYS A 56 11.61 -7.67 11.48
C LYS A 56 11.76 -7.53 9.96
N LEU A 57 10.76 -7.92 9.20
CA LEU A 57 10.72 -7.74 7.75
C LEU A 57 10.71 -6.25 7.38
N GLN A 58 9.86 -5.47 8.03
CA GLN A 58 9.78 -4.03 7.82
C GLN A 58 11.09 -3.31 8.18
N GLU A 59 11.70 -3.66 9.31
CA GLU A 59 13.00 -3.10 9.72
C GLU A 59 14.09 -3.37 8.69
N LYS A 60 14.10 -4.57 8.10
CA LYS A 60 15.08 -4.89 7.04
C LYS A 60 14.82 -4.10 5.75
N LEU A 61 13.56 -3.84 5.42
CA LEU A 61 13.19 -3.04 4.25
C LEU A 61 13.68 -1.59 4.36
N LYS A 62 13.81 -1.03 5.57
CA LYS A 62 14.39 0.32 5.76
C LYS A 62 15.84 0.45 5.26
N THR A 63 16.55 -0.66 5.16
CA THR A 63 17.94 -0.71 4.67
C THR A 63 18.08 -1.40 3.32
N ALA A 64 16.97 -1.87 2.74
CA ALA A 64 16.94 -2.54 1.45
C ALA A 64 17.08 -1.53 0.31
N SER A 65 17.71 -1.94 -0.78
CA SER A 65 17.96 -1.06 -1.94
C SER A 65 18.04 -1.81 -3.27
N SER A 66 17.85 -3.13 -3.28
CA SER A 66 17.94 -3.89 -4.52
C SER A 66 16.69 -3.71 -5.38
N GLU A 67 16.87 -3.70 -6.70
CA GLU A 67 15.77 -3.61 -7.65
C GLU A 67 14.76 -4.77 -7.48
N GLN A 68 15.24 -5.97 -7.14
CA GLN A 68 14.35 -7.10 -6.92
C GLN A 68 13.50 -6.95 -5.65
N GLU A 69 14.02 -6.35 -4.59
CA GLU A 69 13.24 -6.00 -3.40
C GLU A 69 12.20 -4.93 -3.73
N ASN A 70 12.56 -3.95 -4.57
CA ASN A 70 11.63 -2.90 -4.98
C ASN A 70 10.46 -3.47 -5.79
N ARG A 71 10.73 -4.38 -6.73
CA ARG A 71 9.67 -5.07 -7.50
C ARG A 71 8.76 -5.91 -6.58
N LEU A 72 9.31 -6.58 -5.58
CA LEU A 72 8.49 -7.33 -4.61
C LEU A 72 7.65 -6.39 -3.73
N CYS A 73 8.18 -5.24 -3.33
CA CYS A 73 7.42 -4.22 -2.61
C CYS A 73 6.31 -3.63 -3.48
N GLU A 74 6.54 -3.41 -4.77
CA GLU A 74 5.49 -3.03 -5.72
C GLU A 74 4.37 -4.08 -5.76
N GLU A 75 4.72 -5.36 -5.84
CA GLU A 75 3.75 -6.45 -5.81
C GLU A 75 2.97 -6.49 -4.49
N LEU A 76 3.62 -6.27 -3.35
CA LEU A 76 2.94 -6.17 -2.05
C LEU A 76 1.90 -5.04 -2.04
N VAL A 77 2.30 -3.84 -2.47
CA VAL A 77 1.40 -2.68 -2.53
C VAL A 77 0.24 -2.97 -3.47
N ARG A 78 0.51 -3.55 -4.65
CA ARG A 78 -0.54 -3.89 -5.62
C ARG A 78 -1.55 -4.90 -5.05
N ASN A 79 -1.07 -5.95 -4.40
CA ASN A 79 -1.94 -6.95 -3.76
C ASN A 79 -2.79 -6.36 -2.64
N PHE A 80 -2.21 -5.46 -1.84
CA PHE A 80 -2.95 -4.73 -0.82
C PHE A 80 -4.01 -3.81 -1.44
N LEU A 81 -3.68 -3.05 -2.48
CA LEU A 81 -4.65 -2.17 -3.14
C LEU A 81 -5.81 -2.93 -3.80
N TYR A 82 -5.60 -4.17 -4.24
CA TYR A 82 -6.70 -5.02 -4.69
C TYR A 82 -7.74 -5.32 -3.59
N THR A 83 -7.33 -5.37 -2.31
CA THR A 83 -8.28 -5.53 -1.20
C THR A 83 -9.00 -4.21 -0.86
N LYS A 84 -8.47 -3.08 -1.33
CA LYS A 84 -9.05 -1.73 -1.15
C LYS A 84 -9.94 -1.31 -2.32
N ARG A 85 -10.59 -2.24 -3.02
CA ARG A 85 -11.56 -1.93 -4.09
C ARG A 85 -12.61 -0.85 -3.71
N PRO A 86 -13.19 -0.82 -2.49
CA PRO A 86 -14.11 0.25 -2.11
C PRO A 86 -13.48 1.64 -2.15
N LEU A 87 -12.20 1.77 -1.79
CA LEU A 87 -11.46 3.03 -1.87
C LEU A 87 -11.32 3.50 -3.32
N LEU A 88 -10.98 2.58 -4.22
CA LEU A 88 -10.86 2.84 -5.66
C LEU A 88 -12.20 3.27 -6.25
N LYS A 89 -13.28 2.56 -5.92
CA LYS A 89 -14.64 2.93 -6.34
C LYS A 89 -14.99 4.34 -5.89
N ALA A 90 -14.85 4.64 -4.59
CA ALA A 90 -15.16 5.96 -4.06
C ALA A 90 -14.32 7.08 -4.72
N THR A 91 -13.06 6.78 -5.03
CA THR A 91 -12.18 7.72 -5.75
C THR A 91 -12.71 8.02 -7.14
N LEU A 92 -13.05 6.99 -7.92
CA LEU A 92 -13.53 7.15 -9.29
C LEU A 92 -14.90 7.83 -9.33
N ASP A 93 -15.80 7.48 -8.40
CA ASP A 93 -17.11 8.11 -8.26
C ASP A 93 -16.97 9.61 -7.98
N HIS A 94 -16.07 9.99 -7.07
CA HIS A 94 -15.80 11.41 -6.76
C HIS A 94 -15.28 12.17 -7.98
N LEU A 95 -14.44 11.53 -8.78
CA LEU A 95 -13.88 12.11 -10.00
C LEU A 95 -14.87 12.09 -11.18
N GLY A 96 -16.08 11.53 -10.99
CA GLY A 96 -17.10 11.43 -12.04
C GLY A 96 -16.77 10.42 -13.13
N ILE A 97 -15.94 9.42 -12.81
CA ILE A 97 -15.39 8.47 -13.77
C ILE A 97 -16.23 7.21 -13.75
N LYS A 98 -16.75 6.86 -14.93
CA LYS A 98 -17.55 5.65 -15.10
C LYS A 98 -16.69 4.44 -14.76
N ASN A 99 -17.16 3.66 -13.80
CA ASN A 99 -16.48 2.48 -13.30
C ASN A 99 -17.49 1.39 -12.95
N ASP A 100 -17.05 0.13 -12.98
CA ASP A 100 -17.77 -1.01 -12.42
C ASP A 100 -17.05 -1.48 -11.15
N ASN A 101 -17.55 -1.04 -9.99
CA ASN A 101 -17.02 -1.41 -8.68
C ASN A 101 -15.50 -1.17 -8.54
N GLY A 102 -15.04 -0.01 -9.02
CA GLY A 102 -13.63 0.35 -9.02
C GLY A 102 -12.84 -0.13 -10.25
N LEU A 103 -13.47 -0.86 -11.18
CA LEU A 103 -12.83 -1.27 -12.43
C LEU A 103 -13.13 -0.27 -13.53
N VAL A 104 -12.10 0.05 -14.28
CA VAL A 104 -12.15 0.94 -15.46
C VAL A 104 -11.62 0.16 -16.66
N ASP A 105 -12.15 0.46 -17.84
CA ASP A 105 -11.78 -0.22 -19.08
C ASP A 105 -10.38 0.17 -19.57
N GLU A 106 -9.89 1.35 -19.16
CA GLU A 106 -8.59 1.91 -19.55
C GLU A 106 -7.76 2.31 -18.33
N GLU A 107 -6.43 2.28 -18.49
CA GLU A 107 -5.53 2.70 -17.42
C GLU A 107 -5.72 4.21 -17.15
N PRO A 108 -6.06 4.59 -15.91
CA PRO A 108 -6.45 5.95 -15.59
C PRO A 108 -5.23 6.90 -15.55
N THR A 109 -4.93 7.58 -16.65
CA THR A 109 -3.87 8.60 -16.71
C THR A 109 -4.26 9.91 -16.01
N PHE A 110 -5.56 10.17 -15.86
CA PHE A 110 -6.11 11.41 -15.29
C PHE A 110 -5.63 11.71 -13.86
N PHE A 111 -5.20 10.71 -13.08
CA PHE A 111 -4.64 10.93 -11.75
C PHE A 111 -3.41 11.84 -11.78
N GLN A 112 -2.65 11.79 -12.88
CA GLN A 112 -1.41 12.56 -13.06
C GLN A 112 -1.68 14.04 -13.38
N GLU A 113 -2.92 14.39 -13.72
CA GLU A 113 -3.34 15.73 -14.14
C GLU A 113 -4.19 16.45 -13.08
N LEU A 114 -4.39 15.84 -11.91
CA LEU A 114 -5.18 16.45 -10.84
C LEU A 114 -4.48 17.68 -10.27
N SER A 115 -5.20 18.81 -10.17
CA SER A 115 -4.72 20.01 -9.49
C SER A 115 -4.63 19.79 -7.98
N ALA A 116 -3.81 20.59 -7.28
CA ALA A 116 -3.65 20.50 -5.83
C ALA A 116 -4.99 20.58 -5.07
N ASP A 117 -5.88 21.49 -5.46
CA ASP A 117 -7.21 21.64 -4.84
C ASP A 117 -8.07 20.39 -5.02
N LYS A 118 -8.03 19.76 -6.21
CA LYS A 118 -8.74 18.50 -6.47
C LYS A 118 -8.16 17.35 -5.66
N VAL A 119 -6.84 17.29 -5.51
CA VAL A 119 -6.19 16.26 -4.67
C VAL A 119 -6.60 16.44 -3.20
N LYS A 120 -6.63 17.68 -2.70
CA LYS A 120 -7.09 17.97 -1.35
C LYS A 120 -8.56 17.58 -1.14
N ALA A 121 -9.45 18.02 -2.04
CA ALA A 121 -10.86 17.67 -2.01
C ALA A 121 -11.09 16.15 -2.07
N LEU A 122 -10.32 15.44 -2.90
CA LEU A 122 -10.38 13.99 -2.99
C LEU A 122 -9.96 13.32 -1.68
N VAL A 123 -8.86 13.74 -1.07
CA VAL A 123 -8.41 13.18 0.22
C VAL A 123 -9.45 13.43 1.31
N GLU A 124 -10.02 14.62 1.40
CA GLU A 124 -11.09 14.95 2.35
C GLU A 124 -12.35 14.11 2.11
N HIS A 125 -12.76 13.94 0.85
CA HIS A 125 -13.89 13.11 0.48
C HIS A 125 -13.71 11.65 0.91
N LEU A 126 -12.53 11.06 0.65
CA LEU A 126 -12.22 9.68 1.01
C LEU A 126 -12.12 9.50 2.53
N ARG A 127 -11.58 10.48 3.26
CA ARG A 127 -11.62 10.48 4.74
C ARG A 127 -13.05 10.53 5.27
N GLY A 128 -13.92 11.33 4.64
CA GLY A 128 -15.35 11.38 4.96
C GLY A 128 -16.08 10.04 4.80
N HIS A 129 -15.55 9.15 3.96
CA HIS A 129 -16.06 7.77 3.78
C HIS A 129 -15.45 6.76 4.78
N GLY A 130 -14.62 7.22 5.73
CA GLY A 130 -14.04 6.38 6.77
C GLY A 130 -12.80 5.59 6.34
N PHE A 131 -12.21 5.88 5.17
CA PHE A 131 -10.95 5.26 4.77
C PHE A 131 -9.79 5.83 5.60
N ALA A 132 -8.91 4.94 6.06
CA ALA A 132 -7.71 5.35 6.80
C ALA A 132 -6.80 6.23 5.92
N THR A 133 -6.29 7.33 6.48
CA THR A 133 -5.43 8.29 5.78
C THR A 133 -4.23 7.60 5.11
N GLU A 134 -3.59 6.66 5.79
CA GLU A 134 -2.44 5.93 5.24
C GLU A 134 -2.81 5.10 3.99
N HIS A 135 -4.01 4.50 3.96
CA HIS A 135 -4.50 3.77 2.80
C HIS A 135 -4.73 4.70 1.61
N ILE A 136 -5.35 5.87 1.86
CA ILE A 136 -5.59 6.90 0.85
C ILE A 136 -4.26 7.36 0.27
N LEU A 137 -3.31 7.75 1.12
CA LEU A 137 -2.00 8.24 0.67
C LEU A 137 -1.22 7.17 -0.08
N THR A 138 -1.26 5.92 0.38
CA THR A 138 -0.61 4.79 -0.30
C THR A 138 -1.16 4.60 -1.71
N TYR A 139 -2.50 4.61 -1.85
CA TYR A 139 -3.17 4.48 -3.13
C TYR A 139 -2.81 5.64 -4.07
N LEU A 140 -2.96 6.90 -3.61
CA LEU A 140 -2.68 8.08 -4.43
C LEU A 140 -1.20 8.17 -4.85
N ARG A 141 -0.26 7.72 -4.01
CA ARG A 141 1.15 7.58 -4.38
C ARG A 141 1.34 6.51 -5.45
N PHE A 142 0.68 5.36 -5.31
CA PHE A 142 0.79 4.24 -6.25
C PHE A 142 0.32 4.65 -7.66
N VAL A 143 -0.79 5.38 -7.77
CA VAL A 143 -1.29 5.92 -9.06
C VAL A 143 -0.60 7.23 -9.48
N LYS A 144 0.49 7.61 -8.80
CA LYS A 144 1.34 8.77 -9.13
C LYS A 144 0.56 10.10 -9.16
N THR A 145 -0.38 10.29 -8.25
CA THR A 145 -1.11 11.55 -8.09
C THR A 145 -0.14 12.67 -7.68
N PRO A 146 -0.10 13.81 -8.38
CA PRO A 146 0.78 14.93 -8.06
C PRO A 146 0.31 15.66 -6.79
N HIS A 147 1.13 16.59 -6.28
CA HIS A 147 0.80 17.48 -5.16
C HIS A 147 0.48 16.82 -3.81
N LEU A 148 0.57 15.49 -3.72
CA LEU A 148 0.18 14.74 -2.53
C LEU A 148 1.06 15.04 -1.31
N ASP A 149 2.34 15.38 -1.51
CA ASP A 149 3.25 15.71 -0.40
C ASP A 149 2.85 16.99 0.35
N GLY A 150 2.15 17.92 -0.30
CA GLY A 150 1.58 19.09 0.36
C GLY A 150 0.42 18.70 1.28
N VAL A 151 -0.50 17.88 0.77
CA VAL A 151 -1.69 17.41 1.50
C VAL A 151 -1.30 16.47 2.66
N ALA A 152 -0.32 15.60 2.46
CA ALA A 152 0.15 14.67 3.48
C ALA A 152 0.76 15.37 4.70
N LYS A 153 1.36 16.56 4.52
CA LYS A 153 1.92 17.37 5.62
C LYS A 153 0.84 18.07 6.43
N GLU A 154 -0.30 18.41 5.83
CA GLU A 154 -1.45 19.01 6.53
C GLU A 154 -2.29 17.97 7.28
N ALA A 155 -2.17 16.69 6.91
CA ALA A 155 -2.95 15.59 7.46
C ALA A 155 -2.25 14.78 8.57
N ALA A 156 -0.97 15.03 8.82
CA ALA A 156 -0.16 14.42 9.88
C ALA A 156 -0.17 15.28 11.16
#